data_AF-A0A7S2LKJ1-F1
#
_entry.id   AF-A0A7S2LKJ1-F1
#
_cell.length_a   1.000
_cell.length_b   1.000
_cell.length_c   1.000
_cell.angle_alpha   90.00
_cell.angle_beta   90.00
_cell.angle_gamma   90.00
#
_symmetry.space_group_name_H-M   'P 1'
#
loop_
_entity.id
_entity.type
_entity.pdbx_description
1 polymer ?
#
loop_
_entity_poly.entity_id
_entity_poly.type
_entity_poly.pdbx_seq_one_letter_code
_entity_poly.pdbx_strand_id
1 'polypeptide(L)'
;SDDEEAGEAAEVARDIVGAKKTNRREKRLARAKKAAVRSQNKKKSREERASHINFTAIDLLHDAQTLAERLLQRVSRGSEPFLFRLLLLHLTSRLISRHSLLLPNLYPFLLKYLTPTQKEVTQVLACLVEASHEHVPPDDLRPVVLHVMRTFVTEVQAPEVIEVGLNAIREVCARAVNILNEEELADLVGFRKFKHKGVMMAAKGLINAYRELDPQLLHRSLRGREATMAITRGDVQAPEFGSKRAADTIEGLDLLAAHKRRRVDRGSEDGDEESGGEAQGGADKEAQPDTAQLLTEQVLSSDDFKKLRKLKLQKSVEMQLGRKRKAEEISDSDSEASDEDSDASGSEGERGLHGRLPGAMSAAELKATPSRGRTKAQRLAKVEAGRTDFKEKLMEKRKSRKGGKTNTEQKRSKPLFMTMRSKDVRQKKSRNAHQKVQNMKKHIKTLKQNANHQKFRR
;
A
#
# COMPACT_ATOMS: atom_id res chain seq x y z
N SER A 1 16.72 8.80 -3.91
CA SER A 1 17.46 7.54 -3.73
C SER A 1 16.65 6.52 -2.92
N ASP A 2 16.15 6.83 -1.73
CA ASP A 2 15.51 5.81 -0.86
C ASP A 2 14.12 5.32 -1.33
N ASP A 3 13.40 6.07 -2.17
CA ASP A 3 12.15 5.60 -2.82
C ASP A 3 12.41 4.75 -4.06
N GLU A 4 13.54 4.94 -4.72
CA GLU A 4 13.94 4.17 -5.89
C GLU A 4 14.29 2.73 -5.49
N GLU A 5 14.96 2.54 -4.35
CA GLU A 5 15.28 1.20 -3.82
C GLU A 5 14.03 0.41 -3.40
N ALA A 6 13.03 1.08 -2.82
CA ALA A 6 11.76 0.44 -2.46
C ALA A 6 10.92 0.10 -3.70
N GLY A 7 10.92 0.98 -4.71
CA GLY A 7 10.31 0.73 -6.02
C GLY A 7 10.97 -0.44 -6.76
N GLU A 8 12.31 -0.51 -6.74
CA GLU A 8 13.08 -1.61 -7.33
C GLU A 8 12.79 -2.94 -6.63
N ALA A 9 12.66 -2.95 -5.30
CA ALA A 9 12.29 -4.16 -4.58
C ALA A 9 10.87 -4.66 -4.93
N ALA A 10 9.91 -3.76 -5.11
CA ALA A 10 8.56 -4.09 -5.54
C ALA A 10 8.50 -4.59 -6.99
N GLU A 11 9.31 -4.00 -7.88
CA GLU A 11 9.45 -4.46 -9.27
C GLU A 11 10.07 -5.86 -9.33
N VAL A 12 11.16 -6.09 -8.58
CA VAL A 12 11.81 -7.40 -8.48
C VAL A 12 10.87 -8.46 -7.89
N ALA A 13 10.01 -8.10 -6.93
CA ALA A 13 8.99 -9.01 -6.40
C ALA A 13 7.93 -9.34 -7.46
N ARG A 14 7.38 -8.35 -8.17
CA ARG A 14 6.41 -8.57 -9.25
C ARG A 14 6.96 -9.45 -10.38
N ASP A 15 8.23 -9.26 -10.75
CA ASP A 15 8.92 -10.09 -11.75
C ASP A 15 9.09 -11.57 -11.34
N ILE A 16 9.05 -11.85 -10.04
CA ILE A 16 9.23 -13.19 -9.48
C ILE A 16 7.88 -13.84 -9.17
N VAL A 17 6.84 -13.05 -8.88
CA VAL A 17 5.47 -13.52 -8.69
C VAL A 17 4.93 -14.08 -10.01
N GLY A 18 4.97 -15.41 -10.15
CA GLY A 18 4.47 -16.13 -11.33
C GLY A 18 5.52 -16.92 -12.11
N ALA A 19 6.81 -16.74 -11.79
CA ALA A 19 7.89 -17.45 -12.48
C ALA A 19 8.40 -18.65 -11.67
N LYS A 20 9.00 -19.66 -12.34
CA LYS A 20 9.64 -20.82 -11.65
C LYS A 20 10.71 -20.33 -10.68
N LYS A 21 10.65 -20.84 -9.44
CA LYS A 21 11.65 -20.60 -8.40
C LYS A 21 12.99 -21.19 -8.84
N THR A 22 14.02 -20.36 -8.83
CA THR A 22 15.40 -20.77 -9.07
C THR A 22 16.24 -20.14 -7.97
N ASN A 23 17.26 -20.83 -7.46
CA ASN A 23 18.10 -20.34 -6.35
C ASN A 23 18.66 -18.93 -6.60
N ARG A 24 18.90 -18.57 -7.87
CA ARG A 24 19.37 -17.22 -8.25
C ARG A 24 18.30 -16.13 -8.05
N ARG A 25 17.03 -16.42 -8.37
CA ARG A 25 15.91 -15.47 -8.20
C ARG A 25 15.55 -15.31 -6.74
N GLU A 26 15.59 -16.39 -5.97
CA GLU A 26 15.39 -16.37 -4.53
C GLU A 26 16.44 -15.50 -3.83
N LYS A 27 17.73 -15.69 -4.15
CA LYS A 27 18.82 -14.84 -3.66
C LYS A 27 18.62 -13.36 -4.04
N ARG A 28 18.08 -13.08 -5.24
CA ARG A 28 17.78 -11.70 -5.68
C ARG A 28 16.63 -11.07 -4.88
N LEU A 29 15.57 -11.83 -4.62
CA LEU A 29 14.44 -11.40 -3.80
C LEU A 29 14.86 -11.18 -2.35
N ALA A 30 15.67 -12.07 -1.77
CA ALA A 30 16.22 -11.91 -0.43
C ALA A 30 17.08 -10.64 -0.30
N ARG A 31 17.93 -10.33 -1.29
CA ARG A 31 18.70 -9.08 -1.33
C ARG A 31 17.81 -7.85 -1.44
N ALA A 32 16.78 -7.88 -2.29
CA ALA A 32 15.82 -6.79 -2.45
C ALA A 32 15.01 -6.55 -1.16
N LYS A 33 14.56 -7.62 -0.48
CA LYS A 33 13.90 -7.54 0.84
C LYS A 33 14.83 -6.91 1.88
N LYS A 34 16.09 -7.33 1.96
CA LYS A 34 17.07 -6.76 2.90
C LYS A 34 17.36 -5.28 2.63
N ALA A 35 17.46 -4.88 1.35
CA ALA A 35 17.64 -3.48 0.97
C ALA A 35 16.42 -2.62 1.36
N ALA A 36 15.21 -3.08 1.06
CA ALA A 36 13.96 -2.40 1.43
C ALA A 36 13.80 -2.24 2.95
N VAL A 37 14.16 -3.27 3.74
CA VAL A 37 14.17 -3.20 5.21
C VAL A 37 15.19 -2.15 5.70
N ARG A 38 16.39 -2.08 5.11
CA ARG A 38 17.40 -1.09 5.50
C ARG A 38 16.97 0.34 5.16
N SER A 39 16.39 0.57 3.98
CA SER A 39 15.93 1.90 3.58
C SER A 39 14.75 2.36 4.43
N GLN A 40 13.78 1.48 4.73
CA GLN A 40 12.68 1.82 5.63
C GLN A 40 13.15 2.10 7.07
N ASN A 41 14.12 1.36 7.61
CA ASN A 41 14.70 1.66 8.93
C ASN A 41 15.41 3.02 8.97
N LYS A 42 16.12 3.39 7.89
CA LYS A 42 16.78 4.70 7.79
C LYS A 42 15.76 5.84 7.71
N LYS A 43 14.65 5.65 6.98
CA LYS A 43 13.54 6.62 6.94
C LYS A 43 12.89 6.78 8.31
N LYS A 44 12.48 5.66 8.94
CA LYS A 44 11.84 5.67 10.27
C LYS A 44 12.73 6.32 11.33
N SER A 45 14.01 5.94 11.41
CA SER A 45 14.94 6.56 12.37
C SER A 45 15.19 8.05 12.10
N ARG A 46 15.14 8.50 10.84
CA ARG A 46 15.23 9.92 10.50
C ARG A 46 13.96 10.67 10.89
N GLU A 47 12.79 10.10 10.65
CA GLU A 47 11.48 10.64 11.04
C GLU A 47 11.35 10.71 12.56
N GLU A 48 11.71 9.65 13.29
CA GLU A 48 11.76 9.63 14.75
C GLU A 48 12.70 10.71 15.30
N ARG A 49 13.92 10.86 14.75
CA ARG A 49 14.83 11.92 15.18
C ARG A 49 14.28 13.32 14.91
N ALA A 50 13.65 13.53 13.76
CA ALA A 50 13.08 14.82 13.38
C ALA A 50 11.87 15.20 14.25
N SER A 51 11.04 14.22 14.62
CA SER A 51 9.95 14.46 15.57
C SER A 51 10.52 14.78 16.96
N HIS A 52 11.43 13.97 17.49
CA HIS A 52 12.00 14.17 18.83
C HIS A 52 12.66 15.55 19.02
N ILE A 53 13.40 16.08 18.03
CA ILE A 53 14.12 17.35 18.17
C ILE A 53 13.20 18.56 18.38
N ASN A 54 12.00 18.58 17.76
CA ASN A 54 11.07 19.70 17.93
C ASN A 54 10.28 19.61 19.24
N PHE A 55 10.11 18.40 19.79
CA PHE A 55 9.31 18.18 20.99
C PHE A 55 10.11 18.28 22.29
N THR A 56 11.44 18.07 22.27
CA THR A 56 12.27 18.19 23.49
C THR A 56 12.18 19.59 24.11
N ALA A 57 12.13 20.64 23.30
CA ALA A 57 11.98 22.00 23.81
C ALA A 57 10.61 22.26 24.47
N ILE A 58 9.56 21.60 23.97
CA ILE A 58 8.21 21.67 24.53
C ILE A 58 8.11 20.88 25.84
N ASP A 59 8.78 19.72 25.90
CA ASP A 59 8.77 18.83 27.06
C ASP A 59 9.52 19.43 28.26
N LEU A 60 10.52 20.27 28.01
CA LEU A 60 11.34 20.93 29.03
C LEU A 60 10.72 22.24 29.58
N LEU A 61 9.48 22.56 29.21
CA LEU A 61 8.79 23.75 29.71
C LEU A 61 8.43 23.58 31.19
N HIS A 62 8.76 24.60 32.00
CA HIS A 62 8.52 24.58 33.45
C HIS A 62 7.03 24.69 33.82
N ASP A 63 6.28 25.54 33.11
CA ASP A 63 4.85 25.71 33.28
C ASP A 63 4.18 25.88 31.90
N ALA A 64 3.75 24.75 31.34
CA ALA A 64 3.12 24.70 30.02
C ALA A 64 1.68 25.22 30.04
N GLN A 65 0.97 25.09 31.17
CA GLN A 65 -0.42 25.52 31.31
C GLN A 65 -0.54 27.04 31.22
N THR A 66 0.22 27.78 32.06
CA THR A 66 0.12 29.25 32.04
C THR A 66 0.65 29.83 30.74
N LEU A 67 1.63 29.19 30.10
CA LEU A 67 2.08 29.57 28.77
C LEU A 67 0.95 29.43 27.74
N ALA A 68 0.24 28.30 27.72
CA ALA A 68 -0.86 28.07 26.79
C ALA A 68 -2.00 29.08 27.00
N GLU A 69 -2.36 29.38 28.25
CA GLU A 69 -3.39 30.38 28.57
C GLU A 69 -3.00 31.80 28.14
N ARG A 70 -1.75 32.21 28.40
CA ARG A 70 -1.22 33.51 27.97
C ARG A 70 -1.19 33.64 26.44
N LEU A 71 -0.81 32.57 25.75
CA LEU A 71 -0.82 32.53 24.29
C LEU A 71 -2.25 32.68 23.74
N LEU A 72 -3.21 31.93 24.29
CA LEU A 72 -4.62 32.05 23.88
C LEU A 72 -5.17 33.45 24.17
N GLN A 73 -4.85 34.03 25.33
CA GLN A 73 -5.25 35.39 25.69
C GLN A 73 -4.68 36.43 24.71
N ARG A 74 -3.42 36.26 24.29
CA ARG A 74 -2.78 37.10 23.28
C ARG A 74 -3.45 36.95 21.92
N VAL A 75 -3.82 35.74 21.51
CA VAL A 75 -4.52 35.48 20.24
C VAL A 75 -5.93 36.08 20.25
N SER A 76 -6.62 36.04 21.39
CA SER A 76 -7.97 36.59 21.57
C SER A 76 -7.99 38.13 21.58
N ARG A 77 -7.05 38.76 22.29
CA ARG A 77 -6.99 40.23 22.45
C ARG A 77 -6.19 40.95 21.36
N GLY A 78 -5.18 40.29 20.79
CA GLY A 78 -4.22 40.92 19.88
C GLY A 78 -4.78 41.13 18.48
N SER A 79 -4.59 42.32 17.91
CA SER A 79 -4.94 42.64 16.51
C SER A 79 -3.85 42.21 15.52
N GLU A 80 -3.37 40.97 15.66
CA GLU A 80 -2.31 40.43 14.81
C GLU A 80 -2.87 39.91 13.47
N PRO A 81 -2.05 39.87 12.40
CA PRO A 81 -2.42 39.22 11.14
C PRO A 81 -2.85 37.77 11.36
N PHE A 82 -3.81 37.29 10.56
CA PHE A 82 -4.40 35.95 10.72
C PHE A 82 -3.34 34.83 10.70
N LEU A 83 -2.35 34.91 9.81
CA LEU A 83 -1.27 33.92 9.72
C LEU A 83 -0.48 33.81 11.04
N PHE A 84 -0.21 34.93 11.70
CA PHE A 84 0.47 34.93 12.99
C PHE A 84 -0.41 34.34 14.09
N ARG A 85 -1.71 34.67 14.10
CA ARG A 85 -2.68 34.06 15.02
C ARG A 85 -2.75 32.53 14.84
N LEU A 86 -2.73 32.06 13.60
CA LEU A 86 -2.76 30.64 13.27
C LEU A 86 -1.50 29.91 13.74
N LEU A 87 -0.31 30.54 13.61
CA LEU A 87 0.93 29.99 14.16
C LEU A 87 0.90 29.88 15.68
N LEU A 88 0.39 30.90 16.38
CA LEU A 88 0.19 30.85 17.82
C LEU A 88 -0.81 29.76 18.22
N LEU A 89 -1.89 29.62 17.46
CA LEU A 89 -2.91 28.60 17.67
C LEU A 89 -2.32 27.17 17.51
N HIS A 90 -1.53 26.95 16.47
CA HIS A 90 -0.79 25.69 16.28
C HIS A 90 0.15 25.40 17.44
N LEU A 91 0.87 26.40 17.93
CA LEU A 91 1.72 26.22 19.11
C LEU A 91 0.89 25.84 20.33
N THR A 92 -0.24 26.51 20.58
CA THR A 92 -1.12 26.18 21.71
C THR A 92 -1.72 24.77 21.60
N SER A 93 -2.17 24.36 20.41
CA SER A 93 -2.71 23.02 20.18
C SER A 93 -1.65 21.93 20.39
N ARG A 94 -0.41 22.17 19.99
CA ARG A 94 0.72 21.26 20.24
C ARG A 94 1.06 21.15 21.72
N LEU A 95 1.03 22.26 22.47
CA LEU A 95 1.22 22.24 23.93
C LEU A 95 0.13 21.42 24.62
N ILE A 96 -1.13 21.62 24.22
CA ILE A 96 -2.28 20.86 24.73
C ILE A 96 -2.12 19.37 24.49
N SER A 97 -1.80 18.97 23.26
CA SER A 97 -1.66 17.56 22.89
C SER A 97 -0.55 16.85 23.68
N ARG A 98 0.57 17.53 23.95
CA ARG A 98 1.75 16.92 24.57
C ARG A 98 1.66 16.83 26.09
N HIS A 99 1.21 17.92 26.72
CA HIS A 99 1.10 18.01 28.18
C HIS A 99 -0.31 17.64 28.69
N SER A 100 -1.22 17.22 27.80
CA SER A 100 -2.63 16.90 28.12
C SER A 100 -3.31 18.02 28.92
N LEU A 101 -3.19 19.25 28.42
CA LEU A 101 -3.65 20.46 29.09
C LEU A 101 -5.15 20.70 28.86
N LEU A 102 -5.87 21.08 29.90
CA LEU A 102 -7.29 21.44 29.79
C LEU A 102 -7.45 22.94 29.52
N LEU A 103 -7.77 23.30 28.27
CA LEU A 103 -8.07 24.67 27.84
C LEU A 103 -9.46 24.75 27.18
N PRO A 104 -10.56 24.73 27.96
CA PRO A 104 -11.92 24.72 27.40
C PRO A 104 -12.23 25.99 26.59
N ASN A 105 -11.62 27.13 26.95
CA ASN A 105 -11.79 28.41 26.25
C ASN A 105 -11.32 28.40 24.79
N LEU A 106 -10.50 27.42 24.39
CA LEU A 106 -10.02 27.28 23.03
C LEU A 106 -11.15 26.86 22.07
N TYR A 107 -12.04 25.97 22.49
CA TYR A 107 -13.07 25.39 21.61
C TYR A 107 -14.09 26.41 21.11
N PRO A 108 -14.66 27.28 21.98
CA PRO A 108 -15.52 28.38 21.51
C PRO A 108 -14.77 29.38 20.62
N PHE A 109 -13.47 29.58 20.84
CA PHE A 109 -12.66 30.46 20.00
C PHE A 109 -12.47 29.88 18.59
N LEU A 110 -12.27 28.56 18.49
CA LEU A 110 -12.14 27.87 17.21
C LEU A 110 -13.43 27.91 16.38
N LEU A 111 -14.61 27.85 17.02
CA LEU A 111 -15.91 27.93 16.32
C LEU A 111 -16.02 29.14 15.38
N LYS A 112 -15.46 30.30 15.77
CA LYS A 112 -15.45 31.50 14.93
C LYS A 112 -14.73 31.31 13.60
N TYR A 113 -13.73 30.43 13.54
CA TYR A 113 -12.90 30.20 12.37
C TYR A 113 -13.28 28.94 11.58
N LEU A 114 -14.22 28.13 12.09
CA LEU A 114 -14.69 26.89 11.46
C LEU A 114 -15.76 27.16 10.40
N THR A 115 -15.42 27.98 9.41
CA THR A 115 -16.25 28.23 8.23
C THR A 115 -15.48 27.84 6.97
N PRO A 116 -16.08 27.16 5.99
CA PRO A 116 -15.35 26.64 4.82
C PRO A 116 -14.83 27.76 3.89
N THR A 117 -15.40 28.95 3.99
CA THR A 117 -14.99 30.15 3.26
C THR A 117 -13.73 30.81 3.84
N GLN A 118 -13.36 30.48 5.07
CA GLN A 118 -12.21 31.06 5.73
C GLN A 118 -10.90 30.60 5.08
N LYS A 119 -9.85 31.42 5.19
CA LYS A 119 -8.51 31.06 4.70
C LYS A 119 -7.88 30.01 5.61
N GLU A 120 -7.20 29.03 5.01
CA GLU A 120 -6.42 28.00 5.72
C GLU A 120 -7.23 27.20 6.75
N VAL A 121 -8.50 26.96 6.47
CA VAL A 121 -9.42 26.23 7.36
C VAL A 121 -8.92 24.83 7.69
N THR A 122 -8.20 24.19 6.77
CA THR A 122 -7.54 22.89 7.01
C THR A 122 -6.54 22.95 8.15
N GLN A 123 -5.82 24.06 8.31
CA GLN A 123 -4.86 24.26 9.41
C GLN A 123 -5.60 24.53 10.73
N VAL A 124 -6.72 25.26 10.68
CA VAL A 124 -7.59 25.47 11.86
C VAL A 124 -8.21 24.15 12.33
N LEU A 125 -8.68 23.31 11.41
CA LEU A 125 -9.17 21.96 11.72
C LEU A 125 -8.06 21.06 12.26
N ALA A 126 -6.83 21.18 11.75
CA ALA A 126 -5.69 20.47 12.31
C ALA A 126 -5.39 20.94 13.75
N CYS A 127 -5.50 22.25 14.04
CA CYS A 127 -5.38 22.77 15.41
C CYS A 127 -6.46 22.19 16.35
N LEU A 128 -7.70 22.02 15.86
CA LEU A 128 -8.78 21.39 16.61
C LEU A 128 -8.44 19.92 16.94
N VAL A 129 -8.07 19.14 15.91
CA VAL A 129 -7.68 17.74 16.07
C VAL A 129 -6.52 17.61 17.07
N GLU A 130 -5.50 18.46 16.94
CA GLU A 130 -4.35 18.49 17.85
C GLU A 130 -4.75 18.80 19.30
N ALA A 131 -5.64 19.76 19.51
CA ALA A 131 -6.12 20.13 20.84
C ALA A 131 -7.06 19.09 21.48
N SER A 132 -7.70 18.24 20.68
CA SER A 132 -8.51 17.12 21.19
C SER A 132 -7.63 16.00 21.74
N HIS A 133 -7.86 15.64 23.00
CA HIS A 133 -7.19 14.53 23.68
C HIS A 133 -8.17 13.87 24.67
N GLU A 134 -7.80 12.70 25.19
CA GLU A 134 -8.66 11.81 26.00
C GLU A 134 -9.28 12.46 27.25
N HIS A 135 -8.61 13.47 27.82
CA HIS A 135 -9.04 14.11 29.08
C HIS A 135 -10.01 15.29 28.87
N VAL A 136 -10.27 15.70 27.63
CA VAL A 136 -11.18 16.81 27.32
C VAL A 136 -12.63 16.32 27.44
N PRO A 137 -13.48 16.97 28.24
CA PRO A 137 -14.87 16.56 28.37
C PRO A 137 -15.58 16.59 27.01
N PRO A 138 -16.41 15.57 26.71
CA PRO A 138 -17.12 15.49 25.43
C PRO A 138 -18.12 16.66 25.24
N ASP A 139 -18.61 17.24 26.33
CA ASP A 139 -19.56 18.37 26.32
C ASP A 139 -18.98 19.63 25.65
N ASP A 140 -17.67 19.87 25.78
CA ASP A 140 -17.00 21.01 25.17
C ASP A 140 -16.69 20.76 23.67
N LEU A 141 -16.40 19.51 23.31
CA LEU A 141 -16.04 19.12 21.94
C LEU A 141 -17.27 18.91 21.05
N ARG A 142 -18.37 18.40 21.63
CA ARG A 142 -19.61 18.12 20.91
C ARG A 142 -20.17 19.31 20.14
N PRO A 143 -20.32 20.53 20.69
CA PRO A 143 -20.81 21.68 19.92
C PRO A 143 -19.90 22.02 18.75
N VAL A 144 -18.58 21.80 18.88
CA VAL A 144 -17.62 22.04 17.80
C VAL A 144 -17.77 21.01 16.68
N VAL A 145 -17.85 19.72 17.04
CA VAL A 145 -18.02 18.65 16.04
C VAL A 145 -19.37 18.78 15.32
N LEU A 146 -20.45 19.09 16.03
CA LEU A 146 -21.75 19.35 15.42
C LEU A 146 -21.73 20.55 14.49
N HIS A 147 -20.99 21.62 14.83
CA HIS A 147 -20.80 22.74 13.92
C HIS A 147 -20.06 22.31 12.65
N VAL A 148 -18.99 21.52 12.78
CA VAL A 148 -18.25 20.98 11.62
C VAL A 148 -19.17 20.11 10.76
N MET A 149 -19.99 19.25 11.34
CA MET A 149 -20.97 18.44 10.59
C MET A 149 -21.95 19.32 9.80
N ARG A 150 -22.59 20.29 10.47
CA ARG A 150 -23.60 21.17 9.87
C ARG A 150 -23.04 22.10 8.79
N THR A 151 -21.78 22.50 8.91
CA THR A 151 -21.17 23.49 8.00
C THR A 151 -20.35 22.84 6.88
N PHE A 152 -19.58 21.78 7.16
CA PHE A 152 -18.69 21.15 6.19
C PHE A 152 -19.30 19.92 5.50
N VAL A 153 -20.08 19.13 6.24
CA VAL A 153 -20.59 17.83 5.77
C VAL A 153 -22.06 17.99 5.35
N THR A 154 -22.27 18.80 4.30
CA THR A 154 -23.59 18.96 3.67
C THR A 154 -23.47 18.74 2.17
N GLU A 155 -24.54 18.25 1.54
CA GLU A 155 -24.56 17.95 0.10
C GLU A 155 -24.34 19.19 -0.79
N VAL A 156 -24.56 20.38 -0.23
CA VAL A 156 -24.39 21.67 -0.90
C VAL A 156 -22.91 22.05 -1.04
N GLN A 157 -22.05 21.56 -0.14
CA GLN A 157 -20.64 21.93 -0.14
C GLN A 157 -19.85 21.21 -1.24
N ALA A 158 -18.72 21.81 -1.62
CA ALA A 158 -17.79 21.20 -2.55
C ALA A 158 -17.27 19.86 -1.99
N PRO A 159 -17.06 18.84 -2.84
CA PRO A 159 -16.66 17.51 -2.39
C PRO A 159 -15.33 17.49 -1.63
N GLU A 160 -14.43 18.43 -1.89
CA GLU A 160 -13.16 18.58 -1.18
C GLU A 160 -13.36 19.05 0.27
N VAL A 161 -14.33 19.93 0.50
CA VAL A 161 -14.67 20.45 1.83
C VAL A 161 -15.28 19.35 2.69
N ILE A 162 -16.16 18.55 2.09
CA ILE A 162 -16.79 17.38 2.74
C ILE A 162 -15.71 16.36 3.13
N GLU A 163 -14.75 16.08 2.23
CA GLU A 163 -13.64 15.16 2.51
C GLU A 163 -12.78 15.64 3.70
N VAL A 164 -12.44 16.93 3.74
CA VAL A 164 -11.70 17.53 4.85
C VAL A 164 -12.50 17.45 6.16
N GLY A 165 -13.80 17.75 6.13
CA GLY A 165 -14.68 17.67 7.29
C GLY A 165 -14.79 16.26 7.86
N LEU A 166 -15.05 15.26 7.02
CA LEU A 166 -15.13 13.85 7.42
C LEU A 166 -13.81 13.32 8.00
N ASN A 167 -12.68 13.69 7.40
CA ASN A 167 -11.38 13.31 7.93
C ASN A 167 -11.10 13.99 9.28
N ALA A 168 -11.43 15.28 9.44
CA ALA A 168 -11.26 15.98 10.71
C ALA A 168 -12.11 15.34 11.82
N ILE A 169 -13.38 15.01 11.54
CA ILE A 169 -14.26 14.32 12.50
C ILE A 169 -13.67 12.95 12.87
N ARG A 170 -13.21 12.16 11.89
CA ARG A 170 -12.56 10.88 12.16
C ARG A 170 -11.40 11.01 13.14
N GLU A 171 -10.51 11.98 12.92
CA GLU A 171 -9.34 12.16 13.78
C GLU A 171 -9.71 12.68 15.18
N VAL A 172 -10.74 13.53 15.30
CA VAL A 172 -11.25 13.95 16.62
C VAL A 172 -11.84 12.75 17.37
N CYS A 173 -12.70 11.96 16.72
CA CYS A 173 -13.33 10.77 17.31
C CYS A 173 -12.30 9.68 17.66
N ALA A 174 -11.17 9.60 16.94
CA ALA A 174 -10.09 8.67 17.27
C ALA A 174 -9.37 9.01 18.58
N ARG A 175 -9.43 10.27 19.02
CA ARG A 175 -8.76 10.75 20.24
C ARG A 175 -9.69 10.87 21.44
N ALA A 176 -10.94 11.26 21.18
CA ALA A 176 -11.98 11.39 22.18
C ALA A 176 -13.17 10.53 21.76
N VAL A 177 -13.40 9.45 22.49
CA VAL A 177 -14.52 8.56 22.22
C VAL A 177 -15.76 9.08 22.96
N ASN A 178 -16.94 8.89 22.36
CA ASN A 178 -18.26 9.38 22.84
C ASN A 178 -18.64 10.82 22.49
N ILE A 179 -18.24 11.31 21.31
CA ILE A 179 -18.72 12.62 20.81
C ILE A 179 -20.00 12.49 19.97
N LEU A 180 -20.12 11.42 19.18
CA LEU A 180 -21.20 11.22 18.21
C LEU A 180 -22.26 10.26 18.74
N ASN A 181 -23.52 10.57 18.44
CA ASN A 181 -24.65 9.65 18.65
C ASN A 181 -24.82 8.67 17.48
N GLU A 182 -25.66 7.65 17.64
CA GLU A 182 -25.93 6.64 16.61
C GLU A 182 -26.52 7.27 15.33
N GLU A 183 -27.48 8.20 15.48
CA GLU A 183 -28.11 8.91 14.36
C GLU A 183 -27.09 9.79 13.61
N GLU A 184 -26.31 10.56 14.35
CA GLU A 184 -25.27 11.45 13.80
C GLU A 184 -24.20 10.65 13.05
N LEU A 185 -23.82 9.47 13.56
CA LEU A 185 -22.89 8.58 12.88
C LEU A 185 -23.51 7.97 11.62
N ALA A 186 -24.79 7.58 11.66
CA ALA A 186 -25.49 7.04 10.50
C ALA A 186 -25.53 8.03 9.33
N ASP A 187 -25.78 9.32 9.62
CA ASP A 187 -25.75 10.41 8.63
C ASP A 187 -24.38 10.54 7.98
N LEU A 188 -23.29 10.52 8.77
CA LEU A 188 -21.92 10.60 8.25
C LEU A 188 -21.53 9.38 7.40
N VAL A 189 -21.98 8.20 7.80
CA VAL A 189 -21.77 6.95 7.08
C VAL A 189 -22.53 6.92 5.74
N GLY A 190 -23.65 7.65 5.63
CA GLY A 190 -24.42 7.82 4.40
C GLY A 190 -23.57 8.28 3.21
N PHE A 191 -22.55 9.12 3.46
CA PHE A 191 -21.60 9.60 2.45
C PHE A 191 -20.72 8.50 1.82
N ARG A 192 -20.78 7.25 2.31
CA ARG A 192 -20.11 6.09 1.69
C ARG A 192 -20.56 5.84 0.25
N LYS A 193 -21.79 6.19 -0.11
CA LYS A 193 -22.36 6.02 -1.47
C LYS A 193 -22.21 7.29 -2.34
N PHE A 194 -21.47 8.28 -1.87
CA PHE A 194 -21.32 9.55 -2.59
C PHE A 194 -20.54 9.38 -3.91
N LYS A 195 -20.82 10.22 -4.92
CA LYS A 195 -20.21 10.09 -6.25
C LYS A 195 -18.69 10.35 -6.25
N HIS A 196 -18.22 11.25 -5.37
CA HIS A 196 -16.81 11.59 -5.27
C HIS A 196 -16.01 10.54 -4.47
N LYS A 197 -14.92 10.05 -5.07
CA LYS A 197 -14.08 9.00 -4.47
C LYS A 197 -13.43 9.42 -3.15
N GLY A 198 -12.97 10.67 -3.05
CA GLY A 198 -12.34 11.17 -1.82
C GLY A 198 -13.28 11.11 -0.62
N VAL A 199 -14.52 11.59 -0.80
CA VAL A 199 -15.58 11.55 0.21
C VAL A 199 -15.93 10.11 0.59
N MET A 200 -16.10 9.21 -0.39
CA MET A 200 -16.34 7.78 -0.11
C MET A 200 -15.22 7.16 0.73
N MET A 201 -13.96 7.50 0.45
CA MET A 201 -12.80 6.97 1.19
C MET A 201 -12.73 7.54 2.60
N ALA A 202 -13.04 8.83 2.78
CA ALA A 202 -13.11 9.46 4.10
C ALA A 202 -14.19 8.81 4.97
N ALA A 203 -15.40 8.63 4.42
CA ALA A 203 -16.51 7.94 5.11
C ALA A 203 -16.16 6.48 5.46
N LYS A 204 -15.50 5.74 4.56
CA LYS A 204 -14.98 4.39 4.86
C LYS A 204 -13.90 4.41 5.94
N GLY A 205 -13.05 5.43 5.97
CA GLY A 205 -12.06 5.64 7.02
C GLY A 205 -12.71 5.84 8.38
N LEU A 206 -13.79 6.63 8.45
CA LEU A 206 -14.59 6.81 9.68
C LEU A 206 -15.20 5.48 10.16
N ILE A 207 -15.78 4.70 9.24
CA ILE A 207 -16.33 3.36 9.56
C ILE A 207 -15.24 2.46 10.16
N ASN A 208 -14.05 2.45 9.56
CA ASN A 208 -12.95 1.62 10.06
C ASN A 208 -12.48 2.07 11.46
N ALA A 209 -12.42 3.38 11.72
CA ALA A 209 -12.10 3.88 13.07
C ALA A 209 -13.14 3.40 14.09
N TYR A 210 -14.44 3.50 13.79
CA TYR A 210 -15.50 3.01 14.68
C TYR A 210 -15.54 1.49 14.83
N ARG A 211 -15.02 0.70 13.87
CA ARG A 211 -14.83 -0.75 14.05
C ARG A 211 -13.77 -1.10 15.10
N GLU A 212 -12.84 -0.19 15.39
CA GLU A 212 -11.78 -0.38 16.39
C GLU A 212 -12.12 0.30 17.73
N LEU A 213 -12.85 1.41 17.68
CA LEU A 213 -13.21 2.21 18.86
C LEU A 213 -14.46 1.68 19.54
N ASP A 214 -15.60 1.73 18.85
CA ASP A 214 -16.88 1.26 19.36
C ASP A 214 -17.73 0.68 18.21
N PRO A 215 -17.67 -0.65 18.00
CA PRO A 215 -18.43 -1.32 16.96
C PRO A 215 -19.93 -1.43 17.28
N GLN A 216 -20.37 -1.12 18.50
CA GLN A 216 -21.78 -1.21 18.88
C GLN A 216 -22.59 -0.06 18.28
N LEU A 217 -22.01 1.15 18.25
CA LEU A 217 -22.60 2.36 17.67
C LEU A 217 -22.83 2.24 16.15
N LEU A 218 -22.17 1.27 15.51
CA LEU A 218 -22.26 1.07 14.07
C LEU A 218 -23.35 0.04 13.72
N HIS A 219 -24.11 0.31 12.65
CA HIS A 219 -25.11 -0.64 12.14
C HIS A 219 -24.49 -2.02 11.83
N ARG A 220 -25.24 -3.10 12.08
CA ARG A 220 -24.77 -4.50 11.98
C ARG A 220 -24.12 -4.83 10.62
N SER A 221 -24.65 -4.27 9.54
CA SER A 221 -24.10 -4.48 8.18
C SER A 221 -22.72 -3.87 7.95
N LEU A 222 -22.29 -2.95 8.82
CA LEU A 222 -21.07 -2.16 8.65
C LEU A 222 -19.96 -2.57 9.61
N ARG A 223 -20.25 -3.33 10.67
CA ARG A 223 -19.26 -3.80 11.66
C ARG A 223 -18.16 -4.67 11.05
N GLY A 224 -18.49 -5.43 10.00
CA GLY A 224 -17.56 -6.41 9.42
C GLY A 224 -17.32 -7.60 10.36
N ARG A 225 -16.67 -8.65 9.84
CA ARG A 225 -16.55 -9.94 10.54
C ARG A 225 -15.76 -9.83 11.85
N GLU A 226 -14.61 -9.16 11.81
CA GLU A 226 -13.72 -9.03 12.97
C GLU A 226 -14.39 -8.30 14.12
N ALA A 227 -15.04 -7.16 13.86
CA ALA A 227 -15.69 -6.40 14.91
C ALA A 227 -16.95 -7.09 15.44
N THR A 228 -17.70 -7.83 14.59
CA THR A 228 -18.80 -8.68 15.09
C THR A 228 -18.29 -9.78 16.01
N MET A 229 -17.17 -10.42 15.67
CA MET A 229 -16.58 -11.46 16.52
C MET A 229 -16.04 -10.87 17.83
N ALA A 230 -15.49 -9.65 17.80
CA ALA A 230 -15.01 -8.96 19.00
C ALA A 230 -16.15 -8.60 19.96
N ILE A 231 -17.31 -8.18 19.45
CA ILE A 231 -18.52 -7.99 20.27
C ILE A 231 -18.98 -9.32 20.87
N THR A 232 -19.06 -10.39 20.06
CA THR A 232 -19.49 -11.71 20.55
C THR A 232 -18.56 -12.27 21.64
N ARG A 233 -17.27 -11.96 21.56
CA ARG A 233 -16.28 -12.34 22.59
C ARG A 233 -16.40 -11.53 23.88
N GLY A 234 -17.10 -10.40 23.86
CA GLY A 234 -17.20 -9.50 25.00
C GLY A 234 -15.94 -8.65 25.23
N ASP A 235 -14.98 -8.67 24.29
CA ASP A 235 -13.70 -7.94 24.41
C ASP A 235 -13.87 -6.42 24.22
N VAL A 236 -15.01 -5.99 23.67
CA VAL A 236 -15.23 -4.58 23.30
C VAL A 236 -16.29 -3.94 24.19
N GLN A 237 -15.80 -3.34 25.27
CA GLN A 237 -16.59 -2.43 26.10
C GLN A 237 -16.62 -1.05 25.43
N ALA A 238 -17.80 -0.42 25.41
CA ALA A 238 -17.91 0.98 24.99
C ALA A 238 -16.96 1.82 25.86
N PRO A 239 -16.01 2.56 25.27
CA PRO A 239 -15.03 3.30 26.05
C PRO A 239 -15.72 4.40 26.84
N GLU A 240 -15.60 4.37 28.16
CA GLU A 240 -16.11 5.44 29.02
C GLU A 240 -15.16 6.64 29.00
N PHE A 241 -15.71 7.84 29.21
CA PHE A 241 -14.89 9.04 29.32
C PHE A 241 -13.89 8.91 30.47
N GLY A 242 -12.60 9.12 30.20
CA GLY A 242 -11.52 8.97 31.18
C GLY A 242 -11.05 7.53 31.42
N SER A 243 -11.60 6.53 30.69
CA SER A 243 -11.10 5.16 30.75
C SER A 243 -9.84 5.00 29.88
N LYS A 244 -8.69 4.88 30.54
CA LYS A 244 -7.43 4.60 29.84
C LYS A 244 -7.44 3.17 29.32
N ARG A 245 -7.38 3.01 27.99
CA ARG A 245 -7.11 1.71 27.36
C ARG A 245 -5.68 1.29 27.71
N ALA A 246 -5.52 0.45 28.72
CA ALA A 246 -4.26 -0.24 28.95
C ALA A 246 -4.01 -1.18 27.76
N ALA A 247 -2.83 -1.10 27.16
CA ALA A 247 -2.43 -2.06 26.14
C ALA A 247 -2.05 -3.36 26.82
N ASP A 248 -2.96 -4.34 26.82
CA ASP A 248 -2.73 -5.67 27.42
C ASP A 248 -1.68 -6.48 26.65
N THR A 249 -1.39 -6.09 25.41
CA THR A 249 -0.43 -6.78 24.54
C THR A 249 0.56 -5.82 23.89
N ILE A 250 1.81 -6.28 23.79
CA ILE A 250 2.85 -5.55 23.05
C ILE A 250 2.68 -5.87 21.57
N GLU A 251 2.43 -4.86 20.74
CA GLU A 251 2.21 -5.04 19.30
C GLU A 251 3.40 -5.74 18.63
N GLY A 252 3.17 -6.93 18.07
CA GLY A 252 4.23 -7.74 17.44
C GLY A 252 4.86 -8.80 18.35
N LEU A 253 4.38 -8.93 19.59
CA LEU A 253 4.72 -10.04 20.47
C LEU A 253 4.34 -11.39 19.85
N ASP A 254 3.19 -11.48 19.18
CA ASP A 254 2.75 -12.70 18.47
C ASP A 254 3.78 -13.17 17.43
N LEU A 255 4.45 -12.22 16.77
CA LEU A 255 5.49 -12.52 15.78
C LEU A 255 6.75 -13.04 16.45
N LEU A 256 7.10 -12.50 17.62
CA LEU A 256 8.23 -12.94 18.42
C LEU A 256 7.96 -14.34 19.01
N ALA A 257 6.74 -14.59 19.51
CA ALA A 257 6.28 -15.88 20.01
C ALA A 257 6.38 -16.94 18.91
N ALA A 258 5.84 -16.66 17.73
CA ALA A 258 5.95 -17.53 16.56
C ALA A 258 7.41 -17.78 16.15
N HIS A 259 8.26 -16.74 16.23
CA HIS A 259 9.68 -16.88 15.91
C HIS A 259 10.45 -17.72 16.94
N LYS A 260 10.17 -17.56 18.24
CA LYS A 260 10.76 -18.37 19.32
C LYS A 260 10.37 -19.84 19.17
N ARG A 261 9.08 -20.15 18.94
CA ARG A 261 8.61 -21.52 18.66
C ARG A 261 9.35 -22.13 17.47
N ARG A 262 9.49 -21.39 16.36
CA ARG A 262 10.20 -21.87 15.16
C ARG A 262 11.69 -22.13 15.39
N ARG A 263 12.35 -21.46 16.36
CA ARG A 263 13.73 -21.79 16.74
C ARG A 263 13.80 -23.05 17.58
N VAL A 264 12.90 -23.23 18.54
CA VAL A 264 12.83 -24.44 19.38
C VAL A 264 12.58 -25.68 18.50
N ASP A 265 11.67 -25.57 17.55
CA ASP A 265 11.31 -26.67 16.63
C ASP A 265 12.39 -27.00 15.59
N ARG A 266 13.40 -26.12 15.41
CA ARG A 266 14.50 -26.31 14.45
C ARG A 266 15.79 -26.83 15.05
N GLY A 267 15.86 -27.05 16.36
CA GLY A 267 17.09 -27.43 17.05
C GLY A 267 18.10 -26.28 17.08
N SER A 268 18.77 -26.11 18.21
CA SER A 268 19.73 -25.02 18.43
C SER A 268 21.03 -25.23 17.65
N GLU A 269 21.04 -24.93 16.36
CA GLU A 269 22.28 -24.57 15.66
C GLU A 269 22.52 -23.08 15.86
N ASP A 270 23.33 -22.75 16.86
CA ASP A 270 23.94 -21.43 17.01
C ASP A 270 24.93 -21.22 15.86
N GLY A 271 24.38 -20.76 14.75
CA GLY A 271 25.11 -20.12 13.68
C GLY A 271 24.27 -18.93 13.24
N ASP A 272 24.82 -17.73 13.34
CA ASP A 272 24.27 -16.50 12.76
C ASP A 272 24.37 -16.57 11.22
N GLU A 273 23.98 -17.70 10.63
CA GLU A 273 23.82 -17.88 9.21
C GLU A 273 22.41 -17.46 8.84
N GLU A 274 22.37 -16.23 8.32
CA GLU A 274 21.23 -15.59 7.67
C GLU A 274 20.81 -16.37 6.39
N SER A 275 20.35 -17.61 6.58
CA SER A 275 19.90 -18.52 5.53
C SER A 275 18.38 -18.38 5.37
N GLY A 276 17.99 -17.83 4.22
CA GLY A 276 16.61 -17.68 3.80
C GLY A 276 15.94 -19.03 3.54
N GLY A 277 15.59 -19.75 4.60
CA GLY A 277 14.79 -20.97 4.50
C GLY A 277 13.32 -20.63 4.26
N GLU A 278 12.87 -20.85 3.02
CA GLU A 278 11.46 -20.90 2.66
C GLU A 278 10.72 -21.85 3.62
N ALA A 279 9.67 -21.35 4.27
CA ALA A 279 8.76 -22.18 5.05
C ALA A 279 7.76 -22.84 4.08
N GLN A 280 7.92 -24.15 3.87
CA GLN A 280 6.79 -25.01 3.54
C GLN A 280 5.80 -24.98 4.72
N GLY A 281 4.54 -24.72 4.40
CA GLY A 281 3.46 -24.62 5.37
C GLY A 281 3.15 -25.99 5.99
N GLY A 282 3.36 -26.09 7.29
CA GLY A 282 2.66 -27.03 8.16
C GLY A 282 1.44 -26.32 8.75
N ALA A 283 0.33 -27.05 8.82
CA ALA A 283 -1.02 -26.61 9.17
C ALA A 283 -1.13 -25.64 10.35
N ASP A 284 -1.88 -24.54 10.14
CA ASP A 284 -2.45 -23.73 11.21
C ASP A 284 -3.45 -24.59 11.99
N LYS A 285 -3.04 -25.05 13.17
CA LYS A 285 -3.99 -25.23 14.28
C LYS A 285 -3.96 -23.94 15.08
N GLU A 286 -5.12 -23.28 15.15
CA GLU A 286 -5.38 -22.16 16.03
C GLU A 286 -4.99 -22.53 17.47
N ALA A 287 -3.81 -22.07 17.90
CA ALA A 287 -3.36 -22.17 19.27
C ALA A 287 -2.99 -20.76 19.74
N GLN A 288 -4.01 -19.98 20.10
CA GLN A 288 -3.86 -18.87 21.04
C GLN A 288 -3.86 -19.45 22.46
N PRO A 289 -2.67 -19.76 23.03
CA PRO A 289 -2.45 -19.43 24.44
C PRO A 289 -1.00 -19.07 24.85
N ASP A 290 -0.07 -18.77 23.93
CA ASP A 290 1.36 -18.58 24.33
C ASP A 290 1.82 -17.12 24.43
N THR A 291 1.05 -16.17 23.90
CA THR A 291 1.39 -14.74 23.98
C THR A 291 1.27 -14.23 25.41
N ALA A 292 0.22 -14.65 26.12
CA ALA A 292 0.01 -14.36 27.52
C ALA A 292 1.13 -14.96 28.40
N GLN A 293 1.53 -16.21 28.15
CA GLN A 293 2.63 -16.87 28.88
C GLN A 293 3.97 -16.14 28.70
N LEU A 294 4.29 -15.68 27.49
CA LEU A 294 5.51 -14.92 27.25
C LEU A 294 5.51 -13.53 27.90
N LEU A 295 4.33 -12.92 28.11
CA LEU A 295 4.20 -11.65 28.85
C LEU A 295 4.38 -11.85 30.35
N THR A 296 3.87 -12.95 30.90
CA THR A 296 3.88 -13.19 32.35
C THR A 296 5.15 -13.88 32.84
N GLU A 297 5.75 -14.77 32.05
CA GLU A 297 6.84 -15.64 32.51
C GLU A 297 8.24 -15.14 32.11
N GLN A 298 8.38 -14.30 31.08
CA GLN A 298 9.68 -13.88 30.54
C GLN A 298 9.86 -12.37 30.51
N VAL A 299 10.90 -11.88 31.20
CA VAL A 299 11.34 -10.49 31.08
C VAL A 299 12.04 -10.29 29.73
N LEU A 300 11.47 -9.44 28.88
CA LEU A 300 12.04 -9.11 27.57
C LEU A 300 13.26 -8.19 27.71
N SER A 301 14.39 -8.58 27.11
CA SER A 301 15.60 -7.76 27.02
C SER A 301 15.54 -6.76 25.85
N SER A 302 16.40 -5.74 25.88
CA SER A 302 16.60 -4.76 24.80
C SER A 302 16.80 -5.40 23.41
N ASP A 303 17.41 -6.58 23.36
CA ASP A 303 17.64 -7.31 22.11
C ASP A 303 16.38 -7.98 21.58
N ASP A 304 15.46 -8.39 22.44
CA ASP A 304 14.17 -8.92 22.03
C ASP A 304 13.28 -7.81 21.45
N PHE A 305 13.37 -6.58 21.98
CA PHE A 305 12.73 -5.41 21.37
C PHE A 305 13.33 -5.06 20.00
N LYS A 306 14.66 -5.19 19.81
CA LYS A 306 15.29 -5.03 18.48
C LYS A 306 14.78 -6.09 17.49
N LYS A 307 14.66 -7.35 17.93
CA LYS A 307 14.11 -8.43 17.11
C LYS A 307 12.64 -8.19 16.77
N LEU A 308 11.84 -7.74 17.72
CA LEU A 308 10.42 -7.44 17.54
C LEU A 308 10.23 -6.33 16.50
N ARG A 309 11.03 -5.25 16.56
CA ARG A 309 11.06 -4.21 15.52
C ARG A 309 11.45 -4.77 14.15
N LYS A 310 12.47 -5.65 14.09
CA LYS A 310 12.93 -6.28 12.84
C LYS A 310 11.84 -7.19 12.23
N LEU A 311 11.18 -8.01 13.05
CA LEU A 311 10.12 -8.92 12.61
C LEU A 311 8.88 -8.17 12.13
N LYS A 312 8.47 -7.11 12.85
CA LYS A 312 7.37 -6.22 12.43
C LYS A 312 7.68 -5.58 11.08
N LEU A 313 8.90 -5.09 10.89
CA LEU A 313 9.31 -4.50 9.61
C LEU A 313 9.36 -5.53 8.48
N GLN A 314 9.85 -6.74 8.74
CA GLN A 314 9.86 -7.82 7.75
C GLN A 314 8.44 -8.21 7.32
N LYS A 315 7.50 -8.35 8.26
CA LYS A 315 6.09 -8.65 7.95
C LYS A 315 5.44 -7.52 7.15
N SER A 316 5.69 -6.26 7.51
CA SER A 316 5.22 -5.09 6.75
C SER A 316 5.72 -5.09 5.31
N VAL A 317 7.03 -5.33 5.10
CA VAL A 317 7.62 -5.42 3.77
C VAL A 317 7.07 -6.63 3.01
N GLU A 318 6.84 -7.76 3.66
CA GLU A 318 6.23 -8.93 3.03
C GLU A 318 4.79 -8.67 2.58
N MET A 319 3.98 -7.98 3.38
CA MET A 319 2.62 -7.60 2.99
C MET A 319 2.63 -6.63 1.80
N GLN A 320 3.54 -5.66 1.78
CA GLN A 320 3.69 -4.71 0.67
C GLN A 320 4.18 -5.37 -0.63
N LEU A 321 5.05 -6.37 -0.52
CA LEU A 321 5.58 -7.11 -1.67
C LEU A 321 4.59 -8.16 -2.23
N GLY A 322 3.44 -8.35 -1.59
CA GLY A 322 2.36 -9.23 -2.03
C GLY A 322 2.74 -10.70 -1.87
N ARG A 323 2.24 -11.33 -0.81
CA ARG A 323 2.27 -12.79 -0.70
C ARG A 323 1.18 -13.35 -1.63
N LYS A 324 1.49 -14.43 -2.38
CA LYS A 324 0.46 -15.22 -3.05
C LYS A 324 -0.49 -15.77 -1.98
N ARG A 325 -1.77 -15.39 -2.01
CA ARG A 325 -2.83 -16.23 -1.42
C ARG A 325 -2.82 -17.56 -2.16
N LYS A 326 -2.93 -18.67 -1.43
CA LYS A 326 -3.05 -19.99 -2.04
C LYS A 326 -4.40 -20.01 -2.79
N ALA A 327 -4.47 -20.67 -3.94
CA ALA A 327 -5.69 -20.72 -4.76
C ALA A 327 -6.91 -21.34 -4.05
N GLU A 328 -6.71 -21.97 -2.89
CA GLU A 328 -7.77 -22.51 -2.02
C GLU A 328 -8.53 -21.44 -1.21
N GLU A 329 -8.02 -20.21 -1.07
CA GLU A 329 -8.75 -19.10 -0.42
C GLU A 329 -9.65 -18.31 -1.38
N ILE A 330 -9.63 -18.64 -2.68
CA ILE A 330 -10.45 -17.95 -3.70
C ILE A 330 -11.74 -18.72 -3.98
N SER A 331 -11.86 -19.98 -3.55
CA SER A 331 -13.06 -20.80 -3.80
C SER A 331 -14.19 -20.58 -2.80
N ASP A 332 -14.03 -19.73 -1.78
CA ASP A 332 -14.97 -19.63 -0.65
C ASP A 332 -15.49 -18.20 -0.40
N SER A 333 -15.41 -17.31 -1.41
CA SER A 333 -15.93 -15.94 -1.29
C SER A 333 -16.71 -15.44 -2.50
N ASP A 334 -17.27 -16.32 -3.33
CA ASP A 334 -18.07 -15.91 -4.50
C ASP A 334 -19.33 -16.76 -4.71
N SER A 335 -20.09 -16.99 -3.65
CA SER A 335 -21.47 -17.44 -3.73
C SER A 335 -22.28 -16.71 -2.66
N GLU A 336 -23.01 -15.68 -3.08
CA GLU A 336 -24.37 -15.33 -2.66
C GLU A 336 -24.67 -13.91 -3.16
N ALA A 337 -24.96 -13.82 -4.47
CA ALA A 337 -25.64 -12.70 -5.08
C ALA A 337 -26.79 -13.26 -5.93
N SER A 338 -27.92 -13.50 -5.25
CA SER A 338 -29.31 -13.34 -5.71
C SER A 338 -29.65 -13.84 -7.12
N ASP A 339 -30.35 -14.98 -7.14
CA ASP A 339 -31.29 -15.38 -8.19
C ASP A 339 -32.44 -14.37 -8.32
N GLU A 340 -32.71 -13.93 -9.56
CA GLU A 340 -34.05 -13.59 -10.06
C GLU A 340 -34.10 -13.89 -11.58
N ASP A 341 -35.21 -14.51 -11.98
CA ASP A 341 -35.51 -15.28 -13.20
C ASP A 341 -35.49 -14.55 -14.55
N SER A 342 -35.24 -15.29 -15.65
CA SER A 342 -36.21 -15.49 -16.77
C SER A 342 -35.64 -16.29 -17.97
N ASP A 343 -36.23 -17.47 -18.15
CA ASP A 343 -36.61 -18.26 -19.33
C ASP A 343 -35.92 -18.23 -20.72
N ALA A 344 -35.55 -19.46 -21.13
CA ALA A 344 -35.90 -20.19 -22.36
C ALA A 344 -35.28 -19.81 -23.74
N SER A 345 -34.41 -20.67 -24.26
CA SER A 345 -34.79 -21.79 -25.17
C SER A 345 -33.64 -22.28 -26.09
N GLY A 346 -33.54 -23.62 -26.21
CA GLY A 346 -33.25 -24.29 -27.48
C GLY A 346 -31.79 -24.57 -27.87
N SER A 347 -31.31 -25.77 -27.57
CA SER A 347 -31.08 -26.83 -28.58
C SER A 347 -29.93 -27.76 -28.20
N GLU A 348 -30.28 -29.04 -28.12
CA GLU A 348 -29.46 -30.20 -27.84
C GLU A 348 -28.41 -30.48 -28.92
N GLY A 349 -27.36 -31.21 -28.54
CA GLY A 349 -26.30 -31.67 -29.41
C GLY A 349 -25.34 -32.59 -28.65
N GLU A 350 -25.87 -33.74 -28.24
CA GLU A 350 -25.13 -34.82 -27.59
C GLU A 350 -23.93 -35.34 -28.41
N ARG A 351 -22.82 -35.54 -27.69
CA ARG A 351 -21.97 -36.73 -27.64
C ARG A 351 -21.64 -37.47 -28.95
N GLY A 352 -20.34 -37.53 -29.23
CA GLY A 352 -19.68 -38.83 -29.39
C GLY A 352 -18.91 -39.06 -30.71
N LEU A 353 -17.60 -39.20 -30.52
CA LEU A 353 -16.77 -40.28 -31.07
C LEU A 353 -16.12 -40.15 -32.47
N HIS A 354 -14.87 -40.62 -32.49
CA HIS A 354 -14.05 -41.09 -33.61
C HIS A 354 -13.33 -40.06 -34.51
N GLY A 355 -11.99 -40.11 -34.47
CA GLY A 355 -11.14 -39.36 -35.39
C GLY A 355 -9.63 -39.62 -35.28
N ARG A 356 -9.22 -40.90 -35.30
CA ARG A 356 -7.94 -41.42 -35.84
C ARG A 356 -6.62 -40.66 -35.53
N LEU A 357 -5.82 -41.24 -34.63
CA LEU A 357 -4.37 -41.01 -34.53
C LEU A 357 -3.69 -41.31 -35.89
N PRO A 358 -2.90 -40.40 -36.47
CA PRO A 358 -2.11 -40.71 -37.66
C PRO A 358 -0.88 -41.53 -37.28
N GLY A 359 -0.79 -42.75 -37.82
CA GLY A 359 0.46 -43.49 -37.99
C GLY A 359 0.97 -44.22 -36.76
N ALA A 360 0.67 -45.52 -36.69
CA ALA A 360 1.38 -46.45 -35.81
C ALA A 360 2.88 -46.44 -36.17
N MET A 361 3.70 -45.82 -35.32
CA MET A 361 5.15 -45.98 -35.39
C MET A 361 5.46 -47.44 -35.04
N SER A 362 6.14 -48.13 -35.93
CA SER A 362 6.50 -49.53 -35.70
C SER A 362 7.49 -49.64 -34.55
N ALA A 363 7.41 -50.67 -33.72
CA ALA A 363 8.35 -50.92 -32.62
C ALA A 363 9.81 -51.11 -33.10
N ALA A 364 10.03 -51.26 -34.40
CA ALA A 364 11.35 -51.27 -35.04
C ALA A 364 11.94 -49.86 -35.22
N GLU A 365 11.13 -48.80 -35.36
CA GLU A 365 11.58 -47.39 -35.46
C GLU A 365 11.90 -46.76 -34.09
N LEU A 366 11.46 -47.38 -33.00
CA LEU A 366 11.74 -46.95 -31.62
C LEU A 366 12.98 -47.60 -31.00
N LYS A 367 13.66 -48.52 -31.71
CA LYS A 367 14.96 -49.02 -31.26
C LYS A 367 16.02 -47.95 -31.53
N ALA A 368 16.42 -47.25 -30.48
CA ALA A 368 17.56 -46.35 -30.48
C ALA A 368 18.79 -47.08 -31.03
N THR A 369 19.19 -46.72 -32.25
CA THR A 369 20.50 -47.16 -32.76
C THR A 369 21.58 -46.59 -31.84
N PRO A 370 22.55 -47.41 -31.38
CA PRO A 370 23.61 -46.89 -30.55
C PRO A 370 24.34 -45.81 -31.34
N SER A 371 24.36 -44.59 -30.80
CA SER A 371 25.05 -43.45 -31.38
C SER A 371 26.54 -43.76 -31.50
N ARG A 372 26.96 -44.35 -32.61
CA ARG A 372 28.35 -44.29 -33.06
C ARG A 372 28.73 -42.81 -33.10
N GLY A 373 29.79 -42.45 -32.38
CA GLY A 373 30.25 -41.06 -32.28
C GLY A 373 30.42 -40.47 -33.67
N ARG A 374 29.50 -39.58 -34.08
CA ARG A 374 29.60 -38.89 -35.38
C ARG A 374 30.94 -38.17 -35.44
N THR A 375 31.73 -38.49 -36.46
CA THR A 375 32.98 -37.80 -36.77
C THR A 375 32.69 -36.30 -36.99
N LYS A 376 33.70 -35.46 -36.76
CA LYS A 376 33.57 -33.99 -36.87
C LYS A 376 32.97 -33.56 -38.22
N ALA A 377 33.31 -34.27 -39.30
CA ALA A 377 32.75 -34.07 -40.64
C ALA A 377 31.23 -34.29 -40.70
N GLN A 378 30.72 -35.37 -40.09
CA GLN A 378 29.28 -35.65 -40.07
C GLN A 378 28.49 -34.65 -39.19
N ARG A 379 29.13 -34.07 -38.16
CA ARG A 379 28.54 -32.97 -37.39
C ARG A 379 28.48 -31.68 -38.21
N LEU A 380 29.53 -31.37 -38.96
CA LEU A 380 29.57 -30.21 -39.84
C LEU A 380 28.54 -30.32 -40.98
N ALA A 381 28.41 -31.48 -41.63
CA ALA A 381 27.41 -31.69 -42.67
C ALA A 381 25.96 -31.51 -42.19
N LYS A 382 25.65 -31.91 -40.94
CA LYS A 382 24.32 -31.68 -40.35
C LYS A 382 24.09 -30.21 -39.96
N VAL A 383 25.15 -29.51 -39.56
CA VAL A 383 25.12 -28.06 -39.29
C VAL A 383 24.95 -27.27 -40.59
N GLU A 384 25.57 -27.70 -41.69
CA GLU A 384 25.39 -27.12 -43.02
C GLU A 384 23.98 -27.39 -43.55
N ALA A 385 23.46 -28.61 -43.42
CA ALA A 385 22.07 -28.93 -43.78
C ALA A 385 21.04 -28.12 -42.97
N GLY A 386 21.31 -27.87 -41.68
CA GLY A 386 20.48 -27.00 -40.82
C GLY A 386 20.68 -25.49 -41.06
N ARG A 387 21.70 -25.10 -41.84
CA ARG A 387 21.99 -23.73 -42.26
C ARG A 387 21.48 -23.42 -43.66
N THR A 388 20.44 -24.11 -44.12
CA THR A 388 19.78 -23.77 -45.38
C THR A 388 18.69 -22.73 -45.15
N ASP A 389 18.89 -21.55 -45.74
CA ASP A 389 17.95 -20.55 -46.27
C ASP A 389 16.71 -20.17 -45.43
N PHE A 390 16.58 -20.60 -44.18
CA PHE A 390 15.38 -20.35 -43.38
C PHE A 390 15.15 -18.85 -43.22
N LYS A 391 16.23 -18.10 -43.06
CA LYS A 391 16.21 -16.64 -42.98
C LYS A 391 15.88 -16.01 -44.33
N GLU A 392 16.39 -16.54 -45.44
CA GLU A 392 16.10 -16.05 -46.78
C GLU A 392 14.65 -16.34 -47.18
N LYS A 393 14.17 -17.56 -46.98
CA LYS A 393 12.77 -17.98 -47.16
C LYS A 393 11.80 -17.17 -46.28
N LEU A 394 12.19 -16.82 -45.06
CA LEU A 394 11.39 -15.95 -44.19
C LEU A 394 11.37 -14.51 -44.69
N MET A 395 12.47 -14.01 -45.24
CA MET A 395 12.56 -12.66 -45.80
C MET A 395 11.83 -12.57 -47.15
N GLU A 396 11.86 -13.63 -47.95
CA GLU A 396 11.10 -13.76 -49.20
C GLU A 396 9.60 -13.82 -48.92
N LYS A 397 9.14 -14.63 -47.95
CA LYS A 397 7.76 -14.61 -47.45
C LYS A 397 7.31 -13.25 -46.90
N ARG A 398 8.22 -12.47 -46.32
CA ARG A 398 7.92 -11.10 -45.86
C ARG A 398 7.82 -10.11 -47.01
N LYS A 399 8.62 -10.27 -48.08
CA LYS A 399 8.55 -9.45 -49.29
C LYS A 399 7.31 -9.77 -50.14
N SER A 400 6.90 -11.04 -50.20
CA SER A 400 5.73 -11.48 -50.96
C SER A 400 4.40 -11.26 -50.23
N ARG A 401 4.41 -10.90 -48.94
CA ARG A 401 3.19 -10.64 -48.18
C ARG A 401 2.59 -9.27 -48.54
N LYS A 402 1.51 -9.26 -49.32
CA LYS A 402 0.65 -8.07 -49.52
C LYS A 402 -0.17 -7.82 -48.26
N GLY A 403 0.29 -6.91 -47.39
CA GLY A 403 -0.48 -6.41 -46.24
C GLY A 403 0.31 -6.15 -44.95
N GLY A 404 -0.30 -5.40 -44.03
CA GLY A 404 0.23 -5.10 -42.69
C GLY A 404 0.34 -6.31 -41.77
N LYS A 405 0.93 -6.15 -40.58
CA LYS A 405 0.99 -7.21 -39.56
C LYS A 405 -0.36 -7.32 -38.85
N THR A 406 -0.79 -8.54 -38.56
CA THR A 406 -2.00 -8.80 -37.78
C THR A 406 -1.84 -8.33 -36.33
N ASN A 407 -2.95 -8.04 -35.64
CA ASN A 407 -2.92 -7.58 -34.24
C ASN A 407 -2.23 -8.58 -33.29
N THR A 408 -2.29 -9.88 -33.58
CA THR A 408 -1.63 -10.95 -32.82
C THR A 408 -0.10 -10.95 -33.03
N GLU A 409 0.37 -10.77 -34.26
CA GLU A 409 1.80 -10.60 -34.58
C GLU A 409 2.38 -9.31 -33.98
N GLN A 410 1.59 -8.23 -34.00
CA GLN A 410 1.96 -6.97 -33.36
C GLN A 410 2.12 -7.15 -31.85
N LYS A 411 1.15 -7.81 -31.17
CA LYS A 411 1.23 -8.10 -29.73
C LYS A 411 2.46 -8.95 -29.37
N ARG A 412 2.83 -9.95 -30.19
CA ARG A 412 4.02 -10.79 -29.96
C ARG A 412 5.34 -10.03 -30.10
N SER A 413 5.42 -9.12 -31.07
CA SER A 413 6.66 -8.37 -31.35
C SER A 413 6.79 -7.08 -30.53
N LYS A 414 5.70 -6.55 -29.98
CA LYS A 414 5.67 -5.34 -29.14
C LYS A 414 6.64 -5.37 -27.95
N PRO A 415 6.72 -6.42 -27.10
CA PRO A 415 7.66 -6.44 -25.98
C PRO A 415 9.13 -6.39 -26.44
N LEU A 416 9.45 -7.03 -27.56
CA LEU A 416 10.79 -7.03 -28.14
C LEU A 416 11.17 -5.65 -28.70
N PHE A 417 10.22 -4.97 -29.38
CA PHE A 417 10.44 -3.59 -29.83
C PHE A 417 10.48 -2.59 -28.67
N MET A 418 9.73 -2.80 -27.59
CA MET A 418 9.76 -1.93 -26.41
C MET A 418 11.09 -2.05 -25.65
N THR A 419 11.66 -3.26 -25.54
CA THR A 419 12.98 -3.47 -24.93
C THR A 419 14.14 -2.95 -25.78
N MET A 420 14.05 -3.03 -27.11
CA MET A 420 15.04 -2.40 -28.00
C MET A 420 14.96 -0.87 -27.91
N ARG A 421 13.74 -0.31 -27.97
CA ARG A 421 13.54 1.15 -27.86
C ARG A 421 13.90 1.69 -26.48
N SER A 422 13.70 0.93 -25.40
CA SER A 422 14.10 1.38 -24.06
C SER A 422 15.62 1.47 -23.91
N LYS A 423 16.37 0.56 -24.54
CA LYS A 423 17.84 0.66 -24.64
C LYS A 423 18.25 1.90 -25.42
N ASP A 424 17.63 2.18 -26.55
CA ASP A 424 17.91 3.39 -27.34
C ASP A 424 17.60 4.69 -26.57
N VAL A 425 16.50 4.71 -25.81
CA VAL A 425 16.12 5.87 -24.97
C VAL A 425 17.09 6.05 -23.80
N ARG A 426 17.50 4.97 -23.14
CA ARG A 426 18.54 5.00 -22.10
C ARG A 426 19.88 5.49 -22.68
N GLN A 427 20.26 5.00 -23.86
CA GLN A 427 21.48 5.40 -24.54
C GLN A 427 21.43 6.85 -25.03
N LYS A 428 20.25 7.42 -25.29
CA LYS A 428 20.06 8.86 -25.56
C LYS A 428 20.29 9.73 -24.32
N LYS A 429 19.86 9.26 -23.14
CA LYS A 429 20.11 9.96 -21.86
C LYS A 429 21.59 9.92 -21.46
N SER A 430 22.30 8.84 -21.76
CA SER A 430 23.72 8.67 -21.42
C SER A 430 24.72 9.28 -22.43
N ARG A 431 24.29 10.16 -23.34
CA ARG A 431 25.20 10.74 -24.37
C ARG A 431 26.02 11.90 -23.83
N ASN A 432 27.31 11.88 -24.12
CA ASN A 432 28.25 12.98 -23.85
C ASN A 432 27.87 14.24 -24.65
N ALA A 433 28.24 15.42 -24.15
CA ALA A 433 27.93 16.71 -24.76
C ALA A 433 28.38 16.78 -26.24
N HIS A 434 29.56 16.24 -26.56
CA HIS A 434 30.08 16.16 -27.92
C HIS A 434 29.15 15.39 -28.88
N GLN A 435 28.60 14.25 -28.44
CA GLN A 435 27.68 13.44 -29.23
C GLN A 435 26.32 14.14 -29.43
N LYS A 436 25.87 14.94 -28.45
CA LYS A 436 24.66 15.77 -28.58
C LYS A 436 24.85 16.83 -29.66
N VAL A 437 25.98 17.55 -29.65
CA VAL A 437 26.32 18.58 -30.66
C VAL A 437 26.42 17.97 -32.06
N GLN A 438 27.08 16.82 -32.24
CA GLN A 438 27.16 16.15 -33.53
C GLN A 438 25.78 15.74 -34.07
N ASN A 439 24.89 15.24 -33.20
CA ASN A 439 23.54 14.87 -33.61
C ASN A 439 22.70 16.09 -34.01
N MET A 440 22.84 17.22 -33.31
CA MET A 440 22.19 18.48 -33.71
C MET A 440 22.68 18.95 -35.08
N LYS A 441 24.00 18.91 -35.34
CA LYS A 441 24.57 19.25 -36.65
C LYS A 441 24.04 18.35 -37.76
N LYS A 442 23.94 17.02 -37.53
CA LYS A 442 23.33 16.08 -38.47
C LYS A 442 21.85 16.38 -38.71
N HIS A 443 21.10 16.71 -37.66
CA HIS A 443 19.68 17.05 -37.76
C HIS A 443 19.46 18.33 -38.58
N ILE A 444 20.26 19.37 -38.34
CA ILE A 444 20.25 20.61 -39.13
C ILE A 444 20.58 20.31 -40.60
N LYS A 445 21.56 19.44 -40.88
CA LYS A 445 21.89 19.03 -42.25
C LYS A 445 20.72 18.33 -42.94
N THR A 446 20.02 17.42 -42.25
CA THR A 446 18.83 16.75 -42.80
C THR A 446 17.66 17.71 -43.02
N LEU A 447 17.46 18.69 -42.13
CA LEU A 447 16.43 19.72 -42.30
C LEU A 447 16.72 20.61 -43.51
N LYS A 448 17.99 21.00 -43.71
CA LYS A 448 18.42 21.75 -44.90
C LYS A 448 18.21 20.96 -46.19
N GLN A 449 18.51 19.66 -46.19
CA GLN A 449 18.28 18.78 -47.35
C GLN A 449 16.79 18.63 -47.67
N ASN A 450 15.94 18.46 -46.65
CA ASN A 450 14.49 18.32 -46.82
C ASN A 450 13.82 19.64 -47.23
N ALA A 451 14.29 20.78 -46.72
CA ALA A 451 13.82 22.10 -47.12
C ALA A 451 14.14 22.40 -48.60
N ASN A 452 15.30 21.96 -49.08
CA ASN A 452 15.70 22.09 -50.48
C ASN A 452 15.00 21.09 -51.42
N HIS A 453 14.25 20.12 -50.88
CA HIS A 453 13.36 19.24 -51.64
C HIS A 453 11.90 19.68 -51.38
N GLN A 454 11.57 20.94 -51.71
CA GLN A 454 10.17 21.28 -51.96
C GLN A 454 9.71 20.41 -53.14
N LYS A 455 8.89 19.41 -52.83
CA LYS A 455 8.20 18.58 -53.82
C LYS A 455 7.37 19.51 -54.69
N PHE A 456 7.81 19.76 -55.93
CA PHE A 456 6.91 20.18 -57.00
C PHE A 456 5.87 19.05 -57.15
N ARG A 457 4.72 19.24 -56.52
CA ARG A 457 3.52 18.46 -56.82
C ARG A 457 3.05 18.94 -58.20
N ARG A 458 3.26 18.10 -59.22
CA ARG A 458 2.42 18.11 -60.42
C ARG A 458 1.08 17.47 -60.08
#